data_AF-M9R7H9-F1
#
_entry.id   AF-M9R7H9-F1
#
_cell.length_a   1.000
_cell.length_b   1.000
_cell.length_c   1.000
_cell.angle_alpha   90.00
_cell.angle_beta   90.00
_cell.angle_gamma   90.00
#
_symmetry.space_group_name_H-M   'P 1'
#
loop_
_entity.id
_entity.type
_entity.pdbx_description
1 polymer ?
#
loop_
_entity_poly.entity_id
_entity_poly.type
_entity_poly.pdbx_seq_one_letter_code
_entity_poly.pdbx_strand_id
1 'polypeptide(L)'
;MTDRKKRGDFYSGIPWVPVSPEQARAHSKGALGPLLWAIVVYFIAIAVLRLYLSLTYGLGPTTAILNSIWPLLVGLGLAIRAPWAVIMAAISAALTIFALARGLGNDGNLITLFETLANVGILFYLVDADRPNLIYRHRYRKYSVVDADPDT
;
A
#
# COMPACT_ATOMS: atom_id res chain seq x y z
N MET A 1 -3.74 -22.90 -26.44
CA MET A 1 -4.25 -21.93 -25.45
C MET A 1 -3.62 -22.27 -24.11
N THR A 2 -2.80 -21.38 -23.55
CA THR A 2 -1.94 -21.66 -22.39
C THR A 2 -2.72 -21.65 -21.08
N ASP A 3 -2.52 -22.70 -20.28
CA ASP A 3 -3.15 -23.03 -18.98
C ASP A 3 -3.10 -21.95 -17.88
N ARG A 4 -2.45 -20.81 -18.13
CA ARG A 4 -2.29 -19.73 -17.14
C ARG A 4 -3.59 -19.02 -16.79
N LYS A 5 -4.64 -19.09 -17.64
CA LYS A 5 -5.92 -18.41 -17.39
C LYS A 5 -6.78 -19.07 -16.31
N LYS A 6 -6.47 -20.31 -15.90
CA LYS A 6 -7.26 -21.09 -14.94
C LYS A 6 -6.62 -21.25 -13.55
N ARG A 7 -5.44 -20.69 -13.29
CA ARG A 7 -4.91 -20.72 -11.93
C ARG A 7 -5.67 -19.71 -11.07
N GLY A 8 -6.60 -20.23 -10.27
CA GLY A 8 -7.19 -19.50 -9.16
C GLY A 8 -6.09 -18.89 -8.28
N ASP A 9 -6.38 -17.75 -7.67
CA ASP A 9 -5.49 -17.16 -6.67
C ASP A 9 -5.19 -18.21 -5.59
N PHE A 10 -3.92 -18.38 -5.23
CA PHE A 10 -3.47 -19.48 -4.35
C PHE A 10 -4.18 -19.48 -2.99
N TYR A 11 -4.60 -18.29 -2.52
CA TYR A 11 -5.28 -18.11 -1.24
C TYR A 11 -6.81 -18.20 -1.32
N SER A 12 -7.44 -17.79 -2.41
CA SER A 12 -8.90 -17.67 -2.49
C SER A 12 -9.56 -18.58 -3.53
N GLY A 13 -8.78 -19.26 -4.39
CA GLY A 13 -9.29 -20.03 -5.52
C GLY A 13 -9.89 -19.18 -6.65
N ILE A 14 -10.13 -17.89 -6.42
CA ILE A 14 -10.78 -17.00 -7.38
C ILE A 14 -9.74 -16.42 -8.33
N PRO A 15 -9.91 -16.54 -9.66
CA PRO A 15 -8.93 -16.03 -10.61
C PRO A 15 -8.92 -14.49 -10.66
N TRP A 16 -7.72 -13.92 -10.70
CA TRP A 16 -7.50 -12.52 -11.04
C TRP A 16 -7.56 -12.32 -12.54
N VAL A 17 -8.40 -11.39 -13.00
CA VAL A 17 -8.55 -11.05 -14.41
C VAL A 17 -7.95 -9.67 -14.67
N PRO A 18 -7.05 -9.52 -15.66
CA PRO A 18 -6.50 -8.22 -16.02
C PRO A 18 -7.56 -7.35 -16.70
N VAL A 19 -7.52 -6.06 -16.45
CA VAL A 19 -8.35 -5.02 -17.09
C VAL A 19 -7.47 -3.92 -17.65
N SER A 20 -7.98 -3.17 -18.61
CA SER A 20 -7.26 -1.98 -19.09
C SER A 20 -7.28 -0.86 -18.03
N PRO A 21 -6.31 0.06 -18.04
CA PRO A 21 -6.32 1.24 -17.17
C PRO A 21 -7.59 2.10 -17.33
N GLU A 22 -8.13 2.18 -18.54
CA GLU A 22 -9.36 2.92 -18.87
C GLU A 22 -10.58 2.28 -18.20
N GLN A 23 -10.70 0.95 -18.30
CA GLN A 23 -11.76 0.18 -17.64
C GLN A 23 -11.68 0.30 -16.12
N ALA A 24 -10.47 0.25 -15.56
CA ALA A 24 -10.25 0.41 -14.13
C ALA A 24 -10.71 1.79 -13.64
N ARG A 25 -10.45 2.87 -14.39
CA ARG A 25 -10.86 4.24 -14.04
C ARG A 25 -12.36 4.47 -14.18
N ALA A 26 -13.00 3.88 -15.20
CA ALA A 26 -14.44 4.00 -15.44
C ALA A 26 -15.28 3.23 -14.40
N HIS A 27 -14.69 2.25 -13.72
CA HIS A 27 -15.38 1.47 -12.70
C HIS A 27 -15.64 2.29 -11.42
N SER A 28 -16.75 2.03 -10.72
CA SER A 28 -17.07 2.72 -9.43
C SER A 28 -16.02 2.50 -8.34
N LYS A 29 -15.32 1.37 -8.39
CA LYS A 29 -14.15 1.05 -7.55
C LYS A 29 -12.83 1.65 -8.08
N GLY A 30 -12.84 2.34 -9.21
CA GLY A 30 -11.68 2.99 -9.83
C GLY A 30 -11.25 4.31 -9.18
N ALA A 31 -12.13 4.90 -8.36
CA ALA A 31 -11.83 6.08 -7.55
C ALA A 31 -11.20 5.72 -6.20
N LEU A 32 -10.51 6.67 -5.57
CA LEU A 32 -10.02 6.51 -4.19
C LEU A 32 -11.22 6.45 -3.24
N GLY A 33 -11.34 5.36 -2.49
CA GLY A 33 -12.32 5.25 -1.41
C GLY A 33 -11.85 5.96 -0.15
N PRO A 34 -12.73 6.14 0.86
CA PRO A 34 -12.39 6.81 2.12
C PRO A 34 -11.16 6.20 2.81
N LEU A 35 -11.06 4.87 2.83
CA LEU A 35 -9.92 4.17 3.43
C LEU A 35 -8.61 4.45 2.68
N LEU A 36 -8.62 4.48 1.35
CA LEU A 36 -7.43 4.86 0.57
C LEU A 36 -7.02 6.31 0.82
N TRP A 37 -8.00 7.21 0.97
CA TRP A 37 -7.73 8.59 1.36
C TRP A 37 -7.13 8.70 2.77
N ALA A 38 -7.61 7.92 3.73
CA ALA A 38 -7.01 7.85 5.06
C ALA A 38 -5.55 7.38 4.99
N ILE A 39 -5.24 6.41 4.14
CA ILE A 39 -3.86 5.92 3.90
C ILE A 39 -2.99 7.02 3.27
N VAL A 40 -3.51 7.74 2.28
CA VAL A 40 -2.83 8.89 1.67
C VAL A 40 -2.49 9.94 2.73
N VAL A 41 -3.49 10.33 3.53
CA VAL A 41 -3.32 11.32 4.61
C VAL A 41 -2.31 10.83 5.64
N TYR A 42 -2.35 9.55 6.01
CA TYR A 42 -1.37 8.95 6.92
C TYR A 42 0.06 9.14 6.42
N PHE A 43 0.36 8.78 5.17
CA PHE A 43 1.71 8.94 4.63
C PHE A 43 2.17 10.40 4.54
N ILE A 44 1.27 11.30 4.16
CA ILE A 44 1.56 12.75 4.16
C ILE A 44 1.82 13.25 5.58
N ALA A 45 1.01 12.83 6.56
CA ALA A 45 1.18 13.21 7.96
C ALA A 45 2.52 12.70 8.52
N ILE A 46 2.91 11.47 8.20
CA ILE A 46 4.22 10.92 8.57
C ILE A 46 5.36 11.71 7.94
N ALA A 47 5.23 12.13 6.67
CA ALA A 47 6.23 12.97 6.02
C ALA A 47 6.41 14.31 6.75
N VAL A 48 5.30 14.99 7.06
CA VAL A 48 5.31 16.27 7.79
C VAL A 48 5.88 16.08 9.19
N LEU A 49 5.46 15.04 9.91
CA LEU A 49 5.97 14.73 11.25
C LEU A 49 7.48 14.47 11.22
N ARG A 50 7.96 13.65 10.29
CA ARG A 50 9.40 13.36 10.14
C ARG A 50 10.20 14.61 9.82
N LEU A 51 9.69 15.47 8.93
CA LEU A 51 10.34 16.75 8.62
C LEU A 51 10.42 17.64 9.86
N TYR A 52 9.31 17.81 10.57
CA TYR A 52 9.22 18.62 11.78
C TYR A 52 10.18 18.13 12.87
N LEU A 53 10.15 16.83 13.19
CA LEU A 53 11.04 16.24 14.19
C LEU A 53 12.50 16.35 13.76
N SER A 54 12.80 16.13 12.48
CA SER A 54 14.18 16.23 11.98
C SER A 54 14.74 17.64 12.18
N LEU A 55 13.97 18.67 11.83
CA LEU A 55 14.37 20.06 12.03
C LEU A 55 14.46 20.42 13.53
N THR A 56 13.53 19.93 14.34
CA THR A 56 13.49 20.18 15.80
C THR A 56 14.70 19.59 16.51
N TYR A 57 15.15 18.40 16.10
CA TYR A 57 16.34 17.73 16.67
C TYR A 57 17.65 18.14 15.97
N GLY A 58 17.66 19.22 15.19
CA GLY A 58 18.87 19.83 14.66
C GLY A 58 19.48 19.11 13.46
N LEU A 59 18.75 18.24 12.75
CA LEU A 59 19.20 17.74 11.46
C LEU A 59 19.26 18.90 10.46
N GLY A 60 20.32 18.93 9.65
CA GLY A 60 20.45 19.92 8.58
C GLY A 60 19.24 19.89 7.62
N PRO A 61 18.82 21.02 7.03
CA PRO A 61 17.62 21.11 6.20
C PRO A 61 17.57 20.09 5.06
N THR A 62 18.69 19.88 4.37
CA THR A 62 18.80 18.89 3.30
C THR A 62 18.53 17.47 3.79
N THR A 63 19.12 17.09 4.92
CA THR A 63 18.93 15.75 5.52
C THR A 63 17.50 15.56 6.02
N ALA A 64 16.90 16.60 6.61
CA ALA A 64 15.51 16.58 7.05
C ALA A 64 14.53 16.38 5.88
N ILE A 65 14.78 17.03 4.73
CA ILE A 65 14.01 16.82 3.50
C ILE A 65 14.18 15.40 2.98
N LEU A 66 15.41 14.90 2.87
CA LEU A 66 15.68 13.54 2.39
C LEU A 66 15.04 12.47 3.29
N ASN A 67 14.97 12.71 4.61
CA ASN A 67 14.34 11.80 5.56
C ASN A 67 12.79 11.79 5.48
N SER A 68 12.18 12.85 4.94
CA SER A 68 10.72 13.02 4.88
C SER A 68 10.13 12.83 3.49
N ILE A 69 10.94 12.93 2.44
CA ILE A 69 10.45 12.86 1.06
C ILE A 69 9.88 11.48 0.69
N TRP A 70 10.40 10.40 1.26
CA TRP A 70 9.95 9.04 0.94
C TRP A 70 8.47 8.82 1.24
N PRO A 71 7.97 8.98 2.49
CA PRO A 71 6.55 8.84 2.77
C PRO A 71 5.69 9.86 2.02
N LEU A 72 6.20 11.07 1.73
CA LEU A 72 5.49 12.06 0.92
C LEU A 72 5.21 11.51 -0.49
N LEU A 73 6.24 10.94 -1.13
CA LEU A 73 6.11 10.33 -2.46
C LEU A 73 5.14 9.14 -2.45
N VAL A 74 5.13 8.31 -1.39
CA VAL A 74 4.14 7.24 -1.24
C VAL A 74 2.73 7.82 -1.21
N GLY A 75 2.47 8.82 -0.36
CA GLY A 75 1.15 9.44 -0.24
C GLY A 75 0.69 10.09 -1.54
N LEU A 76 1.55 10.88 -2.19
CA LEU A 76 1.26 11.52 -3.47
C LEU A 76 1.05 10.48 -4.58
N GLY A 77 1.90 9.46 -4.66
CA GLY A 77 1.78 8.36 -5.61
C GLY A 77 0.45 7.62 -5.47
N LEU A 78 0.02 7.34 -4.25
CA LEU A 78 -1.28 6.75 -3.98
C LEU A 78 -2.42 7.67 -4.42
N ALA A 79 -2.34 8.97 -4.12
CA ALA A 79 -3.35 9.97 -4.48
C ALA A 79 -3.51 10.14 -6.00
N ILE A 80 -2.42 10.12 -6.75
CA ILE A 80 -2.44 10.19 -8.23
C ILE A 80 -2.65 8.82 -8.89
N ARG A 81 -2.91 7.77 -8.10
CA ARG A 81 -3.16 6.39 -8.57
C ARG A 81 -1.99 5.77 -9.32
N ALA A 82 -0.76 6.12 -8.95
CA ALA A 82 0.45 5.61 -9.59
C ALA A 82 0.79 4.18 -9.11
N PRO A 83 1.00 3.20 -10.02
CA PRO A 83 1.32 1.82 -9.65
C PRO A 83 2.57 1.66 -8.77
N TRP A 84 3.59 2.51 -8.98
CA TRP A 84 4.84 2.47 -8.23
C TRP A 84 4.64 2.78 -6.74
N ALA A 85 3.55 3.45 -6.36
CA ALA A 85 3.27 3.81 -4.98
C ALA A 85 3.07 2.58 -4.08
N VAL A 86 2.50 1.50 -4.63
CA VAL A 86 2.34 0.22 -3.90
C VAL A 86 3.70 -0.43 -3.62
N ILE A 87 4.64 -0.32 -4.55
CA ILE A 87 6.01 -0.83 -4.36
C ILE A 87 6.71 -0.01 -3.28
N MET A 88 6.60 1.32 -3.34
CA MET A 88 7.19 2.18 -2.32
C MET A 88 6.58 1.95 -0.93
N ALA A 89 5.26 1.73 -0.83
CA ALA A 89 4.61 1.36 0.42
C ALA A 89 5.12 0.02 0.98
N ALA A 90 5.39 -0.96 0.10
CA ALA A 90 6.00 -2.23 0.51
C ALA A 90 7.41 -2.05 1.06
N ILE A 91 8.23 -1.21 0.40
CA ILE A 91 9.56 -0.85 0.88
C ILE A 91 9.46 -0.11 2.23
N SER A 92 8.51 0.82 2.39
CA SER A 92 8.27 1.50 3.66
C SER A 92 7.98 0.51 4.79
N ALA A 93 7.10 -0.47 4.56
CA ALA A 93 6.81 -1.52 5.54
C ALA A 93 8.06 -2.33 5.90
N ALA A 94 8.86 -2.74 4.91
CA ALA A 94 10.12 -3.46 5.15
C ALA A 94 11.12 -2.63 5.96
N LEU A 95 11.29 -1.34 5.62
CA LEU A 95 12.17 -0.43 6.34
C LEU A 95 11.71 -0.19 7.79
N THR A 96 10.40 -0.08 8.03
CA THR A 96 9.87 0.06 9.39
C THR A 96 10.06 -1.19 10.23
N ILE A 97 9.88 -2.38 9.64
CA ILE A 97 10.20 -3.66 10.31
C ILE A 97 11.69 -3.73 10.64
N PHE A 98 12.56 -3.37 9.71
CA PHE A 98 14.00 -3.35 9.92
C PHE A 98 14.39 -2.35 11.03
N ALA A 99 13.81 -1.14 11.01
CA ALA A 99 14.04 -0.13 12.04
C ALA A 99 13.56 -0.60 13.41
N LEU A 100 12.39 -1.25 13.49
CA LEU A 100 11.89 -1.86 14.72
C LEU A 100 12.87 -2.92 15.22
N ALA A 101 13.25 -3.88 14.37
CA ALA A 101 14.17 -4.96 14.74
C ALA A 101 15.53 -4.46 15.24
N ARG A 102 16.06 -3.38 14.64
CA ARG A 102 17.31 -2.73 15.07
C ARG A 102 17.14 -1.89 16.35
N GLY A 103 15.95 -1.34 16.56
CA GLY A 103 15.61 -0.49 17.71
C GLY A 103 15.17 -1.26 18.95
N LEU A 104 14.88 -2.55 18.84
CA LEU A 104 14.56 -3.43 19.97
C LEU A 104 15.74 -3.44 20.96
N GLY A 105 15.55 -2.78 22.11
CA GLY A 105 16.57 -2.60 23.16
C GLY A 105 16.89 -1.13 23.51
N ASN A 106 16.40 -0.16 22.72
CA ASN A 106 16.50 1.28 23.01
C ASN A 106 15.12 1.91 23.29
N ASP A 107 15.11 3.12 23.85
CA ASP A 107 13.90 3.88 24.27
C ASP A 107 12.91 4.24 23.14
N GLY A 108 13.26 4.01 21.87
CA GLY A 108 12.47 4.36 20.68
C GLY A 108 11.38 3.37 20.25
N ASN A 109 10.94 2.47 21.13
CA ASN A 109 10.28 1.22 20.73
C ASN A 109 8.78 1.36 20.36
N LEU A 110 8.01 2.23 21.04
CA LEU A 110 6.55 2.31 20.85
C LEU A 110 6.10 3.01 19.56
N ILE A 111 6.72 4.14 19.20
CA ILE A 111 6.38 4.90 17.96
C ILE A 111 6.72 4.03 16.74
N THR A 112 7.91 3.42 16.75
CA THR A 112 8.37 2.54 15.68
C THR A 112 7.50 1.31 15.54
N LEU A 113 7.01 0.74 16.67
CA LEU A 113 6.06 -0.37 16.66
C LEU A 113 4.74 0.03 16.01
N PHE A 114 4.14 1.16 16.42
CA PHE A 114 2.90 1.65 15.82
C PHE A 114 3.05 1.92 14.32
N GLU A 115 4.13 2.59 13.91
CA GLU A 115 4.41 2.86 12.50
C GLU A 115 4.58 1.56 11.71
N THR A 116 5.22 0.54 12.30
CA THR A 116 5.37 -0.79 11.69
C THR A 116 4.01 -1.47 11.50
N LEU A 117 3.18 -1.53 12.55
CA LEU A 117 1.85 -2.13 12.48
C LEU A 117 0.97 -1.45 11.43
N ALA A 118 0.99 -0.11 11.40
CA ALA A 118 0.27 0.68 10.41
C ALA A 118 0.77 0.38 8.99
N ASN A 119 2.08 0.43 8.73
CA ASN A 119 2.62 0.18 7.39
C ASN A 119 2.36 -1.26 6.90
N VAL A 120 2.46 -2.25 7.79
CA VAL A 120 2.15 -3.66 7.46
C VAL A 120 0.66 -3.82 7.16
N GLY A 121 -0.23 -3.31 8.01
CA GLY A 121 -1.68 -3.37 7.78
C GLY A 121 -2.10 -2.67 6.47
N ILE A 122 -1.51 -1.51 6.19
CA ILE A 122 -1.68 -0.78 4.94
C ILE A 122 -1.21 -1.63 3.75
N LEU A 123 -0.04 -2.26 3.85
CA LEU A 123 0.48 -3.11 2.78
C LEU A 123 -0.45 -4.29 2.50
N PHE A 124 -0.92 -4.99 3.53
CA PHE A 124 -1.91 -6.06 3.39
C PHE A 124 -3.15 -5.57 2.65
N TYR A 125 -3.70 -4.43 3.05
CA TYR A 125 -4.84 -3.82 2.36
C TYR A 125 -4.52 -3.50 0.88
N LEU A 126 -3.38 -2.89 0.60
CA LEU A 126 -2.98 -2.52 -0.77
C LEU A 126 -2.73 -3.73 -1.68
N VAL A 127 -2.31 -4.87 -1.11
CA VAL A 127 -1.97 -6.08 -1.87
C VAL A 127 -3.19 -6.97 -2.10
N ASP A 128 -4.09 -7.10 -1.13
CA ASP A 128 -5.17 -8.09 -1.16
C ASP A 128 -6.54 -7.51 -1.51
N ALA A 129 -6.85 -6.27 -1.10
CA ALA A 129 -8.18 -5.72 -1.33
C ALA A 129 -8.48 -5.46 -2.81
N ASP A 130 -9.74 -5.66 -3.21
CA ASP A 130 -10.18 -5.51 -4.62
C ASP A 130 -9.91 -4.10 -5.17
N ARG A 131 -10.17 -3.07 -4.36
CA ARG A 131 -10.12 -1.66 -4.81
C ARG A 131 -8.68 -1.24 -5.15
N PRO A 132 -7.67 -1.40 -4.27
CA PRO A 132 -6.27 -1.15 -4.63
C PRO A 132 -5.78 -1.99 -5.82
N ASN A 133 -6.15 -3.26 -5.88
CA ASN A 133 -5.76 -4.13 -7.00
C ASN A 133 -6.32 -3.65 -8.34
N LEU A 134 -7.56 -3.15 -8.36
CA LEU A 134 -8.15 -2.56 -9.54
C LEU A 134 -7.45 -1.27 -9.94
N ILE A 135 -7.19 -0.38 -8.98
CA ILE A 135 -6.62 0.96 -9.23
C ILE A 135 -5.15 0.89 -9.67
N TYR A 136 -4.32 0.14 -8.94
CA TYR A 136 -2.86 0.20 -9.10
C TYR A 136 -2.29 -0.96 -9.91
N ARG A 137 -2.97 -2.12 -9.93
CA ARG A 137 -2.49 -3.34 -10.61
C ARG A 137 -3.38 -3.76 -11.78
N HIS A 138 -4.43 -2.98 -12.06
CA HIS A 138 -5.37 -3.19 -13.16
C HIS A 138 -5.87 -4.64 -13.24
N ARG A 139 -6.26 -5.20 -12.08
CA ARG A 139 -6.79 -6.56 -11.96
C ARG A 139 -7.99 -6.60 -11.02
N TYR A 140 -8.97 -7.46 -11.30
CA TYR A 140 -10.12 -7.69 -10.44
C TYR A 140 -10.34 -9.19 -10.21
N ARG A 141 -10.96 -9.55 -9.07
CA ARG A 141 -11.39 -10.93 -8.78
C ARG A 141 -12.72 -11.21 -9.47
N LYS A 142 -12.80 -12.31 -10.23
CA LYS A 142 -14.05 -12.76 -10.88
C LYS A 142 -14.80 -13.73 -9.97
N TYR A 143 -15.68 -13.20 -9.11
CA TYR A 143 -16.46 -13.98 -8.16
C TYR A 143 -17.50 -14.91 -8.80
N SER A 144 -17.94 -14.61 -10.03
CA SER A 144 -18.96 -15.41 -10.76
C SER A 144 -18.50 -16.83 -11.17
N VAL A 145 -17.30 -17.25 -10.79
CA VAL A 145 -16.79 -18.61 -10.99
C VAL A 145 -17.18 -19.51 -9.80
N VAL A 146 -17.45 -18.91 -8.63
CA VAL A 146 -17.85 -19.63 -7.41
C VAL A 146 -19.33 -20.04 -7.48
N ASP A 147 -20.20 -19.22 -8.09
CA ASP A 147 -21.63 -19.52 -8.24
C ASP A 147 -21.94 -20.58 -9.30
N ALA A 148 -20.93 -21.08 -10.02
CA ALA A 148 -21.07 -22.04 -11.12
C ALA A 148 -20.70 -23.48 -10.72
N ASP A 149 -20.47 -23.74 -9.44
CA ASP A 149 -20.32 -25.09 -8.89
C ASP A 149 -21.52 -25.43 -7.99
N PRO A 150 -22.59 -26.03 -8.54
CA PRO A 150 -23.71 -26.54 -7.76
C PRO A 150 -23.49 -27.99 -7.28
N ASP A 151 -22.29 -28.57 -7.43
CA ASP A 151 -22.02 -29.98 -7.15
C ASP A 151 -21.13 -30.22 -5.90
N THR A 152 -21.29 -29.36 -4.87
CA THR A 152 -21.16 -29.76 -3.45
C THR A 152 -22.46 -29.57 -2.71
#